data_AF-A0A2T0VWW8-F1
#
_entry.id   AF-A0A2T0VWW8-F1
#
_cell.length_a   1.000
_cell.length_b   1.000
_cell.length_c   1.000
_cell.angle_alpha   90.00
_cell.angle_beta   90.00
_cell.angle_gamma   90.00
#
_symmetry.space_group_name_H-M   'P 1'
#
loop_
_entity.id
_entity.type
_entity.pdbx_description
1 polymer ?
#
loop_
_entity_poly.entity_id
_entity_poly.type
_entity_poly.pdbx_seq_one_letter_code
_entity_poly.pdbx_strand_id
1 'polypeptide(L)'
;MYKTEYQIGKEALQLIEMKLGFILDENEAASIALHLVNAQKEGHLLEHTMKMVRMVQDILNIVRIHYGIIFDEDCISYNRFVTHLQYFAKRVVDNMQQGTSDSFLLEQVKLSYPDALSCAEKIRHYVETTYDYPVGREEIVYLTIHIHRLTQ
;
A
#
# COMPACT_ATOMS: atom_id res chain seq x y z
N MET A 1 -15.44 -24.97 -0.56
CA MET A 1 -15.93 -23.63 -0.15
C MET A 1 -15.87 -23.52 1.36
N TYR A 2 -15.48 -22.34 1.86
CA TYR A 2 -15.48 -21.81 3.24
C TYR A 2 -15.99 -22.74 4.37
N LYS A 3 -15.24 -23.81 4.67
CA LYS A 3 -15.66 -24.83 5.66
C LYS A 3 -15.72 -24.26 7.07
N THR A 4 -14.78 -23.38 7.41
CA THR A 4 -14.71 -22.74 8.73
C THR A 4 -15.86 -21.77 8.92
N GLU A 5 -16.12 -20.91 7.95
CA GLU A 5 -17.15 -19.88 8.01
C GLU A 5 -18.55 -20.49 7.96
N TYR A 6 -18.73 -21.60 7.23
CA TYR A 6 -19.97 -22.38 7.27
C TYR A 6 -20.21 -23.03 8.64
N GLN A 7 -19.16 -23.55 9.28
CA GLN A 7 -19.27 -24.08 10.65
C GLN A 7 -19.64 -22.99 11.65
N ILE A 8 -19.03 -21.81 11.54
CA ILE A 8 -19.41 -20.62 12.31
C ILE A 8 -20.86 -20.21 12.03
N GLY A 9 -21.30 -20.31 10.77
CA GLY A 9 -22.69 -20.09 10.38
C GLY A 9 -23.67 -21.02 11.11
N LYS A 10 -23.35 -22.32 11.24
CA LYS A 10 -24.17 -23.27 12.01
C LYS A 10 -24.19 -22.96 13.50
N GLU A 11 -23.05 -22.61 14.08
CA GLU A 11 -22.96 -22.18 15.48
C GLU A 11 -23.79 -20.90 15.72
N ALA A 12 -23.81 -19.97 14.77
CA ALA A 12 -24.65 -18.78 14.83
C ALA A 12 -26.14 -19.12 14.84
N LEU A 13 -26.59 -20.11 14.06
CA LEU A 13 -27.98 -20.58 14.11
C LEU A 13 -28.35 -21.16 15.48
N GLN A 14 -27.45 -21.95 16.08
CA GLN A 14 -27.65 -22.48 17.44
C GLN A 14 -27.74 -21.35 18.49
N LEU A 15 -26.92 -20.31 18.35
CA LEU A 15 -26.98 -19.14 19.23
C LEU A 15 -28.30 -18.36 19.06
N ILE A 16 -28.82 -18.24 17.84
CA ILE A 16 -30.11 -17.60 17.56
C ILE A 16 -31.24 -18.39 18.20
N GLU A 17 -31.26 -19.72 18.04
CA GLU A 17 -32.23 -20.60 18.67
C GLU A 17 -32.19 -20.45 20.20
N MET A 18 -30.99 -20.51 20.80
CA MET A 18 -30.82 -20.41 22.25
C MET A 18 -31.26 -19.05 22.81
N LYS A 19 -31.01 -17.94 22.09
CA LYS A 19 -31.28 -16.59 22.58
C LYS A 19 -32.69 -16.07 22.26
N LEU A 20 -33.23 -16.46 21.11
CA LEU A 20 -34.45 -15.89 20.54
C LEU A 20 -35.56 -16.93 20.38
N GLY A 21 -35.26 -18.23 20.53
CA GLY A 21 -36.23 -19.32 20.44
C GLY A 21 -36.68 -19.65 19.02
N PHE A 22 -36.04 -19.09 17.99
CA PHE A 22 -36.37 -19.36 16.59
C PHE A 22 -35.42 -20.40 15.99
N ILE A 23 -35.98 -21.44 15.37
CA ILE A 23 -35.24 -22.41 14.58
C ILE A 23 -35.23 -21.92 13.14
N LEU A 24 -34.04 -21.57 12.64
CA LEU A 24 -33.83 -21.18 11.26
C LEU A 24 -33.34 -22.38 10.44
N ASP A 25 -33.63 -22.37 9.14
CA ASP A 25 -33.21 -23.41 8.20
C ASP A 25 -31.68 -23.45 8.09
N GLU A 26 -31.11 -24.66 7.97
CA GLU A 26 -29.67 -24.86 7.84
C GLU A 26 -29.07 -24.18 6.59
N ASN A 27 -29.90 -23.88 5.58
CA ASN A 27 -29.52 -23.09 4.41
C ASN A 27 -29.10 -21.65 4.78
N GLU A 28 -29.60 -21.08 5.89
CA GLU A 28 -29.19 -19.76 6.38
C GLU A 28 -27.74 -19.72 6.86
N ALA A 29 -27.17 -20.87 7.26
CA ALA A 29 -25.77 -20.95 7.66
C ALA A 29 -24.83 -20.58 6.49
N ALA A 30 -25.20 -20.88 5.24
CA ALA A 30 -24.44 -20.47 4.06
C ALA A 30 -24.50 -18.96 3.82
N SER A 31 -25.66 -18.34 4.09
CA SER A 31 -25.85 -16.88 4.00
C SER A 31 -25.00 -16.15 5.04
N ILE A 32 -25.05 -16.59 6.31
CA ILE A 32 -24.22 -16.05 7.41
C ILE A 32 -22.73 -16.19 7.08
N ALA A 33 -22.30 -17.37 6.62
CA ALA A 33 -20.91 -17.60 6.23
C ALA A 33 -20.45 -16.65 5.13
N LEU A 34 -21.29 -16.42 4.11
CA LEU A 34 -20.97 -15.50 3.03
C LEU A 34 -20.83 -14.05 3.52
N HIS A 35 -21.73 -13.61 4.41
CA HIS A 35 -21.63 -12.28 5.02
C HIS A 35 -20.35 -12.11 5.84
N LEU A 36 -19.93 -13.12 6.59
CA LEU A 36 -18.67 -13.11 7.34
C LEU A 36 -17.45 -13.00 6.42
N VAL A 37 -17.42 -13.79 5.33
CA VAL A 37 -16.35 -13.73 4.32
C VAL A 37 -16.27 -12.35 3.68
N ASN A 38 -17.42 -11.76 3.34
CA ASN A 38 -17.47 -10.43 2.72
C ASN A 38 -16.99 -9.36 3.70
N ALA A 39 -17.43 -9.40 4.96
CA ALA A 39 -17.00 -8.46 6.00
C ALA A 39 -15.48 -8.54 6.26
N GLN A 40 -14.89 -9.75 6.24
CA GLN A 40 -13.43 -9.92 6.37
C GLN A 40 -12.69 -9.30 5.18
N LYS A 41 -13.16 -9.54 3.95
CA LYS A 41 -12.54 -8.96 2.75
C LYS A 41 -12.60 -7.44 2.75
N GLU A 42 -13.74 -6.85 3.12
CA GLU A 42 -13.89 -5.40 3.26
C GLU A 42 -12.92 -4.83 4.30
N GLY A 43 -12.77 -5.51 5.45
CA GLY A 43 -11.79 -5.13 6.47
C GLY A 43 -10.36 -5.13 5.94
N HIS A 44 -9.96 -6.19 5.24
CA HIS A 44 -8.62 -6.27 4.62
C HIS A 44 -8.40 -5.21 3.54
N LEU A 45 -9.39 -4.96 2.67
CA LEU A 45 -9.32 -3.91 1.64
C LEU A 45 -9.13 -2.52 2.26
N LEU A 46 -9.85 -2.24 3.34
CA LEU A 46 -9.71 -0.97 4.07
C LEU A 46 -8.32 -0.85 4.70
N GLU A 47 -7.82 -1.90 5.35
CA GLU A 47 -6.48 -1.90 5.95
C GLU A 47 -5.39 -1.66 4.89
N HIS A 48 -5.46 -2.34 3.75
CA HIS A 48 -4.54 -2.15 2.63
C HIS A 48 -4.56 -0.70 2.13
N THR A 49 -5.77 -0.15 1.93
CA THR A 49 -5.94 1.24 1.49
C THR A 49 -5.32 2.23 2.47
N MET A 50 -5.53 2.03 3.78
CA MET A 50 -4.95 2.88 4.82
C MET A 50 -3.42 2.80 4.86
N LYS A 51 -2.85 1.59 4.68
CA LYS A 51 -1.38 1.41 4.59
C LYS A 51 -0.81 2.16 3.39
N MET A 52 -1.47 2.09 2.23
CA MET A 52 -1.05 2.81 1.03
C MET A 52 -1.07 4.33 1.24
N VAL A 53 -2.17 4.87 1.78
CA VAL A 53 -2.30 6.31 2.06
C VAL A 53 -1.21 6.78 3.01
N ARG A 54 -0.96 6.02 4.09
CA ARG A 54 0.10 6.34 5.06
C ARG A 54 1.48 6.35 4.40
N MET A 55 1.79 5.35 3.59
CA MET A 55 3.08 5.26 2.90
C MET A 55 3.31 6.47 1.99
N VAL A 56 2.30 6.88 1.21
CA VAL A 56 2.39 8.06 0.34
C VAL A 56 2.66 9.32 1.18
N GLN A 57 1.93 9.51 2.28
CA GLN A 57 2.11 10.65 3.18
C GLN A 57 3.50 10.69 3.82
N ASP A 58 3.99 9.54 4.30
CA ASP A 58 5.31 9.42 4.91
C ASP A 58 6.42 9.74 3.90
N ILE A 59 6.31 9.24 2.67
CA ILE A 59 7.28 9.55 1.60
C ILE A 59 7.27 11.04 1.25
N LEU A 60 6.09 11.63 1.08
CA LEU A 60 5.97 13.08 0.86
C LEU A 60 6.59 13.87 2.00
N ASN A 61 6.40 13.41 3.25
CA ASN A 61 6.99 14.04 4.43
C ASN A 61 8.53 13.91 4.46
N ILE A 62 9.09 12.77 4.05
CA ILE A 62 10.54 12.60 3.90
C ILE A 62 11.10 13.65 2.92
N VAL A 63 10.47 13.81 1.76
CA VAL A 63 10.89 14.81 0.76
C VAL A 63 10.75 16.23 1.32
N ARG A 64 9.61 16.52 1.97
CA ARG A 64 9.32 17.82 2.59
C ARG A 64 10.39 18.22 3.60
N ILE A 65 10.73 17.31 4.52
CA ILE A 65 11.73 17.55 5.58
C ILE A 65 13.13 17.64 4.98
N HIS A 66 13.45 16.81 3.98
CA HIS A 66 14.75 16.82 3.32
C HIS A 66 15.05 18.19 2.69
N TYR A 67 14.08 18.75 1.98
CA TYR A 67 14.24 19.99 1.21
C TYR A 67 13.80 21.25 1.96
N GLY A 68 13.06 21.11 3.07
CA GLY A 68 12.50 22.25 3.80
C GLY A 68 11.45 23.03 2.99
N ILE A 69 10.74 22.37 2.07
CA ILE A 69 9.77 23.00 1.16
C ILE A 69 8.32 22.74 1.58
N ILE A 70 7.39 23.48 0.99
CA ILE A 70 5.95 23.17 0.99
C ILE A 70 5.60 22.88 -0.46
N PHE A 71 4.87 21.79 -0.71
CA PHE A 71 4.49 21.41 -2.06
C PHE A 71 3.37 22.32 -2.60
N ASP A 72 3.49 22.69 -3.87
CA ASP A 72 2.36 23.17 -4.66
C ASP A 72 1.56 21.96 -5.16
N GLU A 73 0.43 21.67 -4.52
CA GLU A 73 -0.39 20.50 -4.83
C GLU A 73 -1.11 20.60 -6.18
N ASP A 74 -1.21 21.81 -6.74
CA ASP A 74 -1.83 22.05 -8.04
C ASP A 74 -0.84 21.82 -9.20
N CYS A 75 0.47 21.71 -8.93
CA CYS A 75 1.47 21.56 -9.97
C CYS A 75 1.49 20.15 -10.59
N ILE A 76 1.79 20.07 -11.89
CA ILE A 76 1.80 18.80 -12.65
C ILE A 76 2.87 17.85 -12.09
N SER A 77 4.02 18.36 -11.68
CA SER A 77 5.10 17.56 -11.10
C SER A 77 4.68 16.85 -9.82
N TYR A 78 3.98 17.56 -8.92
CA TYR A 78 3.45 16.99 -7.69
C TYR A 78 2.41 15.90 -7.98
N ASN A 79 1.44 16.19 -8.84
CA ASN A 79 0.39 15.23 -9.20
C ASN A 79 0.95 13.94 -9.80
N ARG A 80 1.95 14.05 -10.70
CA ARG A 80 2.64 12.87 -11.25
C ARG A 80 3.40 12.10 -10.17
N PHE A 81 4.07 12.80 -9.26
CA PHE A 81 4.79 12.16 -8.17
C PHE A 81 3.84 11.39 -7.25
N VAL A 82 2.75 12.01 -6.79
CA VAL A 82 1.74 11.35 -5.96
C VAL A 82 1.13 10.14 -6.66
N THR A 83 0.78 10.27 -7.94
CA THR A 83 0.24 9.16 -8.73
C THR A 83 1.21 7.98 -8.76
N HIS A 84 2.49 8.24 -9.00
CA HIS A 84 3.51 7.19 -8.95
C HIS A 84 3.63 6.57 -7.56
N LEU A 85 3.65 7.38 -6.50
CA LEU A 85 3.71 6.87 -5.12
C LEU A 85 2.49 5.99 -4.79
N GLN A 86 1.30 6.29 -5.32
CA GLN A 86 0.13 5.42 -5.16
C GLN A 86 0.33 4.05 -5.80
N TYR A 87 0.87 4.01 -7.04
CA TYR A 87 1.19 2.74 -7.70
C TYR A 87 2.33 1.99 -7.01
N PHE A 88 3.35 2.71 -6.54
CA PHE A 88 4.45 2.13 -5.78
C PHE A 88 3.97 1.55 -4.46
N ALA A 89 3.18 2.30 -3.69
CA ALA A 89 2.59 1.84 -2.44
C ALA A 89 1.70 0.61 -2.64
N LYS A 90 0.92 0.57 -3.73
CA LYS A 90 0.17 -0.63 -4.09
C LYS A 90 1.08 -1.83 -4.30
N ARG A 91 2.18 -1.69 -5.08
CA ARG A 91 3.14 -2.79 -5.29
C ARG A 91 3.75 -3.29 -4.00
N VAL A 92 4.11 -2.37 -3.09
CA VAL A 92 4.70 -2.70 -1.79
C VAL A 92 3.71 -3.46 -0.91
N VAL A 93 2.49 -2.93 -0.78
CA VAL A 93 1.45 -3.54 0.07
C VAL A 93 0.96 -4.88 -0.48
N ASP A 94 0.92 -5.05 -1.80
CA ASP A 94 0.57 -6.31 -2.46
C ASP A 94 1.77 -7.28 -2.57
N ASN A 95 2.95 -6.89 -2.09
CA ASN A 95 4.22 -7.61 -2.17
C ASN A 95 4.59 -8.11 -3.58
N MET A 96 4.30 -7.28 -4.58
CA MET A 96 4.58 -7.57 -5.98
C MET A 96 6.01 -7.16 -6.33
N GLN A 97 6.97 -8.04 -6.08
CA GLN A 97 8.37 -7.81 -6.42
C GLN A 97 8.53 -7.61 -7.94
N GLN A 98 9.24 -6.54 -8.31
CA GLN A 98 9.72 -6.36 -9.66
C GLN A 98 11.08 -7.04 -9.83
N GLY A 99 11.30 -7.61 -11.02
CA GLY A 99 12.59 -8.18 -11.40
C GLY A 99 13.70 -7.13 -11.32
N THR A 100 14.91 -7.58 -11.00
CA THR A 100 16.10 -6.74 -11.01
C THR A 100 16.52 -6.48 -12.46
N SER A 101 16.49 -5.22 -12.90
CA SER A 101 17.14 -4.80 -14.14
C SER A 101 18.41 -4.00 -13.83
N ASP A 102 19.40 -4.11 -14.72
CA ASP A 102 20.56 -3.22 -14.70
C ASP A 102 20.17 -1.88 -15.30
N SER A 103 19.94 -0.90 -14.42
CA SER A 103 19.73 0.48 -14.83
C SER A 103 21.06 1.16 -15.12
N PHE A 104 21.50 1.13 -16.38
CA PHE A 104 22.58 1.99 -16.89
C PHE A 104 22.35 3.48 -16.53
N LEU A 105 21.08 3.87 -16.39
CA LEU A 105 20.66 5.23 -16.03
C LEU A 105 21.01 5.61 -14.58
N LEU A 106 21.20 4.64 -13.68
CA LEU A 106 21.48 4.94 -12.27
C LEU A 106 22.80 5.71 -12.10
N GLU A 107 23.85 5.34 -12.83
CA GLU A 107 25.14 6.05 -12.77
C GLU A 107 25.04 7.47 -13.30
N GLN A 108 24.24 7.69 -14.35
CA GLN A 108 24.04 9.03 -14.89
C GLN A 108 23.22 9.91 -13.94
N VAL A 109 22.20 9.35 -13.30
CA VAL A 109 21.35 10.05 -12.32
C VAL A 109 22.14 10.39 -11.05
N LYS A 110 23.01 9.49 -10.58
CA LYS A 110 23.93 9.75 -9.46
C LYS A 110 24.77 11.00 -9.68
N LEU A 111 25.33 11.17 -10.87
CA LEU A 111 26.16 12.32 -11.20
C LEU A 111 25.34 13.60 -11.39
N SER A 112 24.14 13.49 -11.96
CA SER A 112 23.32 14.64 -12.33
C SER A 112 22.55 15.24 -11.14
N TYR A 113 22.05 14.40 -10.24
CA TYR A 113 21.12 14.79 -9.18
C TYR A 113 21.48 14.18 -7.80
N PRO A 114 22.67 14.47 -7.26
CA PRO A 114 23.18 13.80 -6.04
C PRO A 114 22.30 14.03 -4.80
N ASP A 115 21.71 15.21 -4.67
CA ASP A 115 20.85 15.55 -3.54
C ASP A 115 19.48 14.84 -3.61
N ALA A 116 18.86 14.82 -4.80
CA ALA A 116 17.62 14.09 -5.02
C ALA A 116 17.82 12.57 -4.84
N LEU A 117 18.99 12.05 -5.21
CA LEU A 117 19.36 10.67 -4.94
C LEU A 117 19.45 10.40 -3.43
N SER A 118 20.11 11.29 -2.68
CA SER A 118 20.16 11.20 -1.20
C SER A 118 18.76 11.15 -0.59
N CYS A 119 17.80 11.90 -1.14
CA CYS A 119 16.41 11.81 -0.72
C CYS A 119 15.75 10.48 -1.10
N ALA A 120 15.95 9.99 -2.32
CA ALA A 120 15.43 8.70 -2.78
C ALA A 120 15.97 7.52 -1.95
N GLU A 121 17.23 7.58 -1.52
CA GLU A 121 17.85 6.58 -0.64
C GLU A 121 17.23 6.57 0.77
N LYS A 122 16.85 7.73 1.32
CA LYS A 122 16.08 7.80 2.58
C LYS A 122 14.70 7.15 2.42
N ILE A 123 14.03 7.38 1.29
CA ILE A 123 12.75 6.74 0.97
C ILE A 123 12.94 5.22 0.89
N ARG A 124 13.97 4.74 0.19
CA ARG A 124 14.29 3.31 0.14
C ARG A 124 14.42 2.71 1.53
N HIS A 125 15.26 3.32 2.37
CA HIS A 125 15.48 2.82 3.72
C HIS A 125 14.19 2.75 4.54
N TYR A 126 13.35 3.79 4.45
CA TYR A 126 12.03 3.79 5.09
C TYR A 126 11.15 2.64 4.59
N VAL A 127 11.07 2.42 3.28
CA VAL A 127 10.22 1.37 2.69
C VAL A 127 10.73 -0.02 3.08
N GLU A 128 12.04 -0.27 2.95
CA GLU A 128 12.66 -1.56 3.25
C GLU A 128 12.49 -1.93 4.74
N THR A 129 12.61 -0.95 5.65
CA THR A 129 12.50 -1.20 7.09
C THR A 129 11.06 -1.30 7.58
N THR A 130 10.14 -0.54 6.99
CA THR A 130 8.74 -0.47 7.46
C THR A 130 7.86 -1.56 6.85
N TYR A 131 8.16 -1.98 5.61
CA TYR A 131 7.30 -2.89 4.84
C TYR A 131 8.00 -4.20 4.45
N ASP A 132 9.27 -4.40 4.83
CA ASP A 132 10.07 -5.58 4.44
C ASP A 132 10.07 -5.82 2.91
N TYR A 133 10.12 -4.72 2.15
CA TYR A 133 10.02 -4.74 0.70
C TYR A 133 11.32 -4.20 0.07
N PRO A 134 12.05 -5.01 -0.73
CA PRO A 134 13.28 -4.58 -1.38
C PRO A 134 13.00 -3.58 -2.50
N VAL A 135 13.59 -2.39 -2.43
CA VAL A 135 13.38 -1.37 -3.45
C VAL A 135 14.43 -1.49 -4.56
N GLY A 136 13.98 -1.81 -5.76
CA GLY A 136 14.83 -1.99 -6.93
C GLY A 136 15.49 -0.69 -7.43
N ARG A 137 16.59 -0.84 -8.18
CA ARG A 137 17.36 0.30 -8.73
C ARG A 137 16.55 1.19 -9.68
N GLU A 138 15.64 0.63 -10.46
CA GLU A 138 14.76 1.40 -11.35
C GLU A 138 13.87 2.37 -10.56
N GLU A 139 13.35 1.92 -9.42
CA GLU A 139 12.52 2.74 -8.54
C GLU A 139 13.34 3.91 -7.96
N ILE A 140 14.60 3.66 -7.57
CA ILE A 140 15.51 4.72 -7.11
C ILE A 140 15.76 5.76 -8.19
N VAL A 141 15.99 5.32 -9.44
CA VAL A 141 16.14 6.23 -10.58
C VAL A 141 14.88 7.07 -10.78
N TYR A 142 13.71 6.43 -10.77
CA TYR A 142 12.43 7.13 -10.94
C TYR A 142 12.23 8.17 -9.85
N LEU A 143 12.35 7.77 -8.58
CA LEU A 143 12.19 8.64 -7.43
C LEU A 143 13.14 9.83 -7.51
N THR A 144 14.41 9.59 -7.82
CA THR A 144 15.41 10.66 -7.94
C THR A 144 15.01 11.71 -8.98
N ILE A 145 14.61 11.28 -10.17
CA ILE A 145 14.21 12.20 -11.25
C ILE A 145 12.96 13.01 -10.87
N HIS A 146 11.98 12.37 -10.25
CA HIS A 146 10.72 13.03 -9.90
C HIS A 146 10.86 13.94 -8.69
N ILE A 147 11.68 13.58 -7.71
CA ILE A 147 12.05 14.45 -6.59
C ILE A 147 12.78 15.69 -7.13
N HIS A 148 13.77 15.51 -8.01
CA HIS A 148 14.47 16.65 -8.60
C HIS A 148 13.51 17.59 -9.35
N ARG A 149 12.56 17.07 -10.12
CA ARG A 149 11.55 17.89 -10.81
C ARG A 149 10.56 18.58 -9.89
N LEU A 150 10.34 18.03 -8.70
CA LEU A 150 9.42 18.56 -7.70
C LEU A 150 10.06 19.68 -6.87
N THR A 151 11.39 19.69 -6.76
CA THR A 151 12.15 20.61 -5.90
C THR A 151 12.87 21.71 -6.66
N GLN A 152 12.64 21.81 -7.98
CA GLN A 152 13.11 22.89 -8.85
C GLN A 152 12.03 23.94 -9.09
#